data_AF-A0A8T3D1P6-F1
#
_entry.id   AF-A0A8T3D1P6-F1
#
_cell.length_a   1.000
_cell.length_b   1.000
_cell.length_c   1.000
_cell.angle_alpha   90.00
_cell.angle_beta   90.00
_cell.angle_gamma   90.00
#
_symmetry.space_group_name_H-M   'P 1'
#
loop_
_entity.id
_entity.type
_entity.pdbx_description
1 polymer ?
#
loop_
_entity_poly.entity_id
_entity_poly.type
_entity_poly.pdbx_seq_one_letter_code
_entity_poly.pdbx_strand_id
1 'polypeptide(L)'
;MKTVTNMFILNLAIADDLFTLVLPINIAEHLLHYWPFGEALCKIILSIDHYNIFSSIYFLTVMSVDRYLVVLATVRSKRMPHRTYRAAKTVSVCVWLLVIVIVMPFTVFAGIYVSPDDPERKSCVLSFPSPESFWFKASRIYTLLLGFAFPVSTICILYTVMLYKLRNMRLNSNAKALDKAKKKVTVMVFIVLAVCLFCWTPFHLSTIVALTTDLTTTPLVIGISYFITSLSYANSCLNPFLYAFLDDSFRKAFKKMLECRQS
;
A
#
# COMPACT_ATOMS: atom_id res chain seq x y z
N MET A 1 -9.81 -20.79 7.44
CA MET A 1 -10.08 -19.77 6.40
C MET A 1 -9.07 -19.89 5.26
N LYS A 2 -9.34 -20.66 4.20
CA LYS A 2 -8.44 -20.77 3.04
C LYS A 2 -9.15 -20.32 1.77
N THR A 3 -9.41 -19.01 1.66
CA THR A 3 -9.92 -18.41 0.42
C THR A 3 -8.80 -17.61 -0.25
N VAL A 4 -8.89 -17.44 -1.57
CA VAL A 4 -7.93 -16.65 -2.36
C VAL A 4 -7.85 -15.21 -1.84
N THR A 5 -8.99 -14.61 -1.52
CA THR A 5 -9.05 -13.25 -1.01
C THR A 5 -8.42 -13.11 0.38
N ASN A 6 -8.67 -14.06 1.29
CA ASN A 6 -8.09 -14.01 2.63
C ASN A 6 -6.57 -14.18 2.58
N MET A 7 -6.03 -14.84 1.55
CA MET A 7 -4.58 -14.90 1.33
C MET A 7 -4.01 -13.52 0.98
N PHE A 8 -4.63 -12.76 0.08
CA PHE A 8 -4.15 -11.42 -0.26
C PHE A 8 -4.32 -10.43 0.90
N ILE A 9 -5.45 -10.48 1.62
CA ILE A 9 -5.67 -9.69 2.83
C ILE A 9 -4.61 -10.00 3.89
N LEU A 10 -4.26 -11.28 4.08
CA LEU A 10 -3.22 -11.67 5.02
C LEU A 10 -1.85 -11.09 4.65
N ASN A 11 -1.49 -11.10 3.35
CA ASN A 11 -0.23 -10.49 2.93
C ASN A 11 -0.21 -8.98 3.15
N LEU A 12 -1.34 -8.29 2.93
CA LEU A 12 -1.43 -6.87 3.26
C LEU A 12 -1.28 -6.63 4.76
N ALA A 13 -1.97 -7.42 5.59
CA ALA A 13 -1.86 -7.33 7.03
C ALA A 13 -0.43 -7.57 7.53
N ILE A 14 0.30 -8.51 6.93
CA ILE A 14 1.73 -8.74 7.25
C ILE A 14 2.56 -7.50 6.90
N ALA A 15 2.36 -6.91 5.73
CA ALA A 15 3.09 -5.71 5.32
C ALA A 15 2.79 -4.51 6.25
N ASP A 16 1.53 -4.33 6.64
CA ASP A 16 1.10 -3.25 7.53
C ASP A 16 1.58 -3.43 8.97
N ASP A 17 1.56 -4.67 9.48
CA ASP A 17 2.04 -4.99 10.82
C ASP A 17 3.55 -4.75 10.92
N LEU A 18 4.33 -5.22 9.94
CA LEU A 18 5.77 -4.96 9.88
C LEU A 18 6.09 -3.46 9.90
N PHE A 19 5.34 -2.66 9.14
CA PHE A 19 5.48 -1.21 9.13
C PHE A 19 5.09 -0.58 10.48
N THR A 20 3.98 -1.02 11.06
CA THR A 20 3.48 -0.51 12.35
C THR A 20 4.45 -0.80 13.50
N LEU A 21 5.14 -1.94 13.46
CA LEU A 21 6.19 -2.28 14.44
C LEU A 21 7.41 -1.34 14.38
N VAL A 22 7.70 -0.79 13.21
CA VAL A 22 8.83 0.10 12.95
C VAL A 22 8.49 1.57 13.21
N LEU A 23 7.21 1.93 13.10
CA LEU A 23 6.71 3.30 13.29
C LEU A 23 7.18 3.99 14.59
N PRO A 24 7.27 3.34 15.77
CA PRO A 24 7.79 3.99 16.98
C PRO A 24 9.22 4.49 16.85
N ILE A 25 10.07 3.81 16.06
CA ILE A 25 11.46 4.19 15.84
C ILE A 25 11.52 5.43 14.94
N ASN A 26 10.68 5.47 13.89
CA ASN A 26 10.51 6.66 13.04
C ASN A 26 10.02 7.88 13.87
N ILE A 27 9.10 7.66 14.81
CA ILE A 27 8.64 8.72 15.73
C ILE A 27 9.78 9.15 16.67
N ALA A 28 10.58 8.21 17.18
CA ALA A 28 11.71 8.52 18.05
C ALA A 28 12.78 9.36 17.34
N GLU A 29 13.17 9.01 16.10
CA GLU A 29 14.07 9.85 15.28
C GLU A 29 13.52 11.27 15.12
N HIS A 30 12.22 11.39 14.82
CA HIS A 30 11.57 12.67 14.64
C HIS A 30 11.64 13.55 15.90
N LEU A 31 11.39 12.97 17.08
CA LEU A 31 11.43 13.68 18.36
C LEU A 31 12.86 14.01 18.81
N LEU A 32 13.82 13.13 18.50
CA LEU A 32 15.22 13.31 18.88
C LEU A 32 15.94 14.30 17.96
N HIS A 33 15.48 14.48 16.71
CA HIS A 33 16.16 15.24 15.66
C HIS A 33 17.55 14.71 15.27
N TYR A 34 17.91 13.50 15.70
CA TYR A 34 19.10 12.76 15.29
C TYR A 34 18.85 11.25 15.31
N TRP A 35 19.73 10.48 14.65
CA TRP A 35 19.64 9.03 14.51
C TRP A 35 20.62 8.28 15.46
N PRO A 36 20.14 7.71 16.58
CA PRO A 36 20.99 6.96 17.52
C PRO A 36 21.16 5.46 17.19
N PHE A 37 20.32 4.90 16.32
CA PHE A 37 20.12 3.44 16.24
C PHE A 37 21.13 2.67 15.36
N GLY A 38 22.09 3.38 14.76
CA GLY A 38 23.11 2.78 13.89
C GLY A 38 22.63 2.43 12.49
N GLU A 39 23.56 2.06 11.61
CA GLU A 39 23.32 1.96 10.17
C GLU A 39 22.42 0.77 9.79
N ALA A 40 22.57 -0.36 10.47
CA ALA A 40 21.78 -1.56 10.20
C ALA A 40 20.28 -1.31 10.39
N LEU A 41 19.90 -0.65 11.49
CA LEU A 41 18.51 -0.28 11.75
C LEU A 41 18.00 0.75 10.73
N CYS A 42 18.84 1.69 10.31
CA CYS A 42 18.46 2.68 9.27
C CYS A 42 18.09 1.97 7.95
N LYS A 43 18.93 1.04 7.50
CA LYS A 43 18.65 0.24 6.30
C LYS A 43 17.38 -0.58 6.43
N ILE A 44 17.17 -1.24 7.57
CA ILE A 44 15.97 -2.05 7.83
C ILE A 44 14.71 -1.18 7.79
N ILE A 45 14.73 -0.04 8.47
CA ILE A 45 13.55 0.82 8.65
C ILE A 45 13.16 1.48 7.33
N LEU A 46 14.11 2.13 6.64
CA LEU A 46 13.86 2.71 5.32
C LEU A 46 13.39 1.64 4.32
N SER A 47 13.93 0.42 4.40
CA SER A 47 13.48 -0.68 3.54
C SER A 47 12.05 -1.07 3.85
N ILE A 48 11.70 -1.29 5.13
CA ILE A 48 10.35 -1.68 5.56
C ILE A 48 9.32 -0.65 5.12
N ASP A 49 9.65 0.64 5.22
CA ASP A 49 8.80 1.71 4.72
C ASP A 49 8.52 1.49 3.23
N HIS A 50 9.55 1.39 2.38
CA HIS A 50 9.37 1.16 0.94
C HIS A 50 8.66 -0.18 0.63
N TYR A 51 8.98 -1.26 1.35
CA TYR A 51 8.29 -2.54 1.24
C TYR A 51 6.80 -2.39 1.51
N ASN A 52 6.40 -1.63 2.54
CA ASN A 52 4.99 -1.39 2.84
C ASN A 52 4.29 -0.63 1.71
N ILE A 53 4.89 0.45 1.19
CA ILE A 53 4.32 1.23 0.06
C ILE A 53 4.02 0.31 -1.13
N PHE A 54 5.04 -0.39 -1.61
CA PHE A 54 4.94 -1.17 -2.84
C PHE A 54 4.09 -2.42 -2.64
N SER A 55 4.33 -3.21 -1.58
CA SER A 55 3.53 -4.42 -1.34
C SER A 55 2.06 -4.08 -1.18
N SER A 56 1.72 -2.99 -0.49
CA SER A 56 0.34 -2.58 -0.28
C SER A 56 -0.40 -2.33 -1.59
N ILE A 57 0.17 -1.50 -2.46
CA ILE A 57 -0.48 -1.15 -3.71
C ILE A 57 -0.52 -2.33 -4.71
N TYR A 58 0.51 -3.19 -4.73
CA TYR A 58 0.52 -4.36 -5.60
C TYR A 58 -0.47 -5.44 -5.14
N PHE A 59 -0.59 -5.69 -3.82
CA PHE A 59 -1.62 -6.60 -3.31
C PHE A 59 -3.03 -6.07 -3.57
N LEU A 60 -3.28 -4.77 -3.43
CA LEU A 60 -4.55 -4.13 -3.82
C LEU A 60 -4.82 -4.29 -5.32
N THR A 61 -3.81 -4.15 -6.17
CA THR A 61 -3.92 -4.36 -7.62
C THR A 61 -4.31 -5.81 -7.94
N VAL A 62 -3.62 -6.79 -7.34
CA VAL A 62 -3.93 -8.21 -7.51
C VAL A 62 -5.33 -8.55 -7.00
N MET A 63 -5.75 -7.99 -5.86
CA MET A 63 -7.10 -8.13 -5.34
C MET A 63 -8.15 -7.58 -6.33
N SER A 64 -7.87 -6.43 -6.94
CA SER A 64 -8.72 -5.81 -7.96
C SER A 64 -8.86 -6.69 -9.20
N VAL A 65 -7.76 -7.31 -9.65
CA VAL A 65 -7.75 -8.28 -10.75
C VAL A 65 -8.54 -9.54 -10.41
N ASP A 66 -8.35 -10.16 -9.24
CA ASP A 66 -9.14 -11.34 -8.80
C ASP A 66 -10.63 -11.03 -8.84
N ARG A 67 -11.03 -9.83 -8.37
CA ARG A 67 -12.43 -9.41 -8.37
C ARG A 67 -12.99 -9.24 -9.76
N TYR A 68 -12.25 -8.56 -10.64
CA TYR A 68 -12.63 -8.43 -12.04
C TYR A 68 -12.85 -9.80 -12.70
N LEU A 69 -11.93 -10.75 -12.50
CA LEU A 69 -12.02 -12.10 -13.05
C LEU A 69 -13.23 -12.88 -12.51
N VAL A 70 -13.50 -12.78 -11.21
CA VAL A 70 -14.69 -13.40 -10.58
C VAL A 70 -15.98 -12.86 -11.18
N VAL A 71 -16.08 -11.54 -11.34
CA VAL A 71 -17.27 -10.91 -11.95
C VAL A 71 -17.41 -11.37 -13.41
N LEU A 72 -16.32 -11.37 -14.18
CA LEU A 72 -16.31 -11.78 -15.57
C LEU A 72 -16.74 -13.25 -15.77
N ALA A 73 -16.26 -14.15 -14.90
CA ALA A 73 -16.64 -15.56 -14.94
C ALA A 73 -18.11 -15.78 -14.58
N THR A 74 -18.59 -15.05 -13.55
CA THR A 74 -20.01 -15.08 -13.14
C THR A 74 -20.92 -14.60 -14.28
N VAL A 75 -20.54 -13.51 -14.96
CA VAL A 75 -21.26 -12.97 -16.13
C VAL A 75 -21.34 -13.97 -17.27
N ARG A 76 -20.26 -14.71 -17.53
CA ARG A 76 -20.17 -15.67 -18.64
C ARG A 76 -20.71 -17.06 -18.28
N SER A 77 -21.23 -17.25 -17.06
CA SER A 77 -21.62 -18.57 -16.52
C SER A 77 -20.51 -19.63 -16.69
N LYS A 78 -19.24 -19.21 -16.59
CA LYS A 78 -18.08 -20.09 -16.73
C LYS A 78 -17.49 -20.41 -15.36
N ARG A 79 -17.10 -21.67 -15.15
CA ARG A 79 -16.23 -22.02 -14.00
C ARG A 79 -14.88 -21.32 -14.14
N MET A 80 -14.30 -20.91 -13.01
CA MET A 80 -12.92 -20.42 -12.94
C MET A 80 -11.99 -21.54 -12.46
N PRO A 81 -11.37 -22.32 -13.37
CA PRO A 81 -10.47 -23.40 -12.98
C PRO A 81 -9.20 -22.90 -12.29
N HIS A 82 -8.76 -21.67 -12.58
CA HIS A 82 -7.50 -21.10 -12.07
C HIS A 82 -7.60 -20.42 -10.70
N ARG A 83 -8.80 -20.26 -10.12
CA ARG A 83 -8.98 -19.61 -8.81
C ARG A 83 -8.75 -20.60 -7.67
N THR A 84 -7.53 -21.10 -7.57
CA THR A 84 -7.13 -22.04 -6.52
C THR A 84 -6.30 -21.34 -5.44
N TYR A 85 -6.35 -21.87 -4.22
CA TYR A 85 -5.49 -21.40 -3.13
C TYR A 85 -3.99 -21.51 -3.49
N ARG A 86 -3.60 -22.53 -4.26
CA ARG A 86 -2.23 -22.71 -4.76
C ARG A 86 -1.82 -21.57 -5.70
N ALA A 87 -2.67 -21.23 -6.66
CA ALA A 87 -2.44 -20.09 -7.55
C ALA A 87 -2.32 -18.77 -6.78
N ALA A 88 -3.18 -18.54 -5.79
CA ALA A 88 -3.10 -17.34 -4.94
C ALA A 88 -1.77 -17.28 -4.17
N LYS A 89 -1.29 -18.40 -3.63
CA LYS A 89 0.02 -18.48 -2.97
C LYS A 89 1.16 -18.18 -3.93
N THR A 90 1.14 -18.75 -5.14
CA THR A 90 2.14 -18.48 -6.18
C THR A 90 2.14 -16.99 -6.54
N VAL A 91 0.97 -16.40 -6.77
CA VAL A 91 0.85 -14.96 -7.06
C VAL A 91 1.39 -14.11 -5.92
N SER A 92 1.07 -14.43 -4.66
CA SER A 92 1.64 -13.72 -3.50
C SER A 92 3.16 -13.78 -3.46
N VAL A 93 3.76 -14.96 -3.73
CA VAL A 93 5.22 -15.09 -3.79
C VAL A 93 5.81 -14.25 -4.93
N CYS A 94 5.18 -14.25 -6.11
CA CYS A 94 5.62 -13.41 -7.23
C CYS A 94 5.54 -11.91 -6.89
N VAL A 95 4.49 -11.48 -6.20
CA VAL A 95 4.36 -10.08 -5.74
C VAL A 95 5.48 -9.73 -4.77
N TRP A 96 5.76 -10.58 -3.78
CA TRP A 96 6.86 -10.33 -2.85
C TRP A 96 8.22 -10.26 -3.55
N LEU A 97 8.51 -11.18 -4.48
CA LEU A 97 9.74 -11.13 -5.26
C LEU A 97 9.85 -9.85 -6.10
N LEU A 98 8.74 -9.44 -6.73
CA LEU A 98 8.69 -8.18 -7.47
C LEU A 98 8.97 -6.98 -6.56
N VAL A 99 8.34 -6.93 -5.38
CA VAL A 99 8.55 -5.85 -4.41
C VAL A 99 10.01 -5.85 -3.93
N ILE A 100 10.61 -7.01 -3.65
CA ILE A 100 12.03 -7.10 -3.28
C ILE A 100 12.92 -6.47 -4.36
N VAL A 101 12.68 -6.79 -5.63
CA VAL A 101 13.45 -6.22 -6.74
C VAL A 101 13.27 -4.71 -6.84
N ILE A 102 12.05 -4.21 -6.65
CA ILE A 102 11.73 -2.78 -6.71
C ILE A 102 12.34 -2.01 -5.52
N VAL A 103 12.38 -2.62 -4.34
CA VAL A 103 12.85 -1.98 -3.10
C VAL A 103 14.38 -2.08 -2.96
N MET A 104 15.01 -3.08 -3.58
CA MET A 104 16.45 -3.34 -3.49
C MET A 104 17.33 -2.08 -3.64
N PRO A 105 17.12 -1.18 -4.62
CA PRO A 105 17.95 0.02 -4.76
C PRO A 105 17.87 0.92 -3.51
N PHE A 106 16.67 1.07 -2.92
CA PHE A 106 16.49 1.86 -1.70
C PHE A 106 17.21 1.24 -0.51
N THR A 107 17.21 -0.08 -0.38
CA THR A 107 17.97 -0.79 0.67
C THR A 107 19.48 -0.59 0.50
N VAL A 108 19.98 -0.63 -0.73
CA VAL A 108 21.41 -0.44 -1.03
C VAL A 108 21.86 0.98 -0.73
N PHE A 109 21.04 1.98 -1.10
CA PHE A 109 21.37 3.39 -0.90
C PHE A 109 20.92 3.94 0.46
N ALA A 110 20.21 3.18 1.30
CA ALA A 110 19.89 3.59 2.66
C ALA A 110 21.17 3.66 3.51
N GLY A 111 21.36 4.78 4.20
CA GLY A 111 22.56 5.03 4.99
C GLY A 111 22.40 6.16 6.00
N ILE A 112 23.47 6.39 6.76
CA ILE A 112 23.53 7.52 7.70
C ILE A 112 24.21 8.68 7.02
N TYR A 113 23.53 9.82 6.99
CA TYR A 113 24.13 11.10 6.65
C TYR A 113 24.56 11.83 7.92
N VAL A 114 25.78 12.37 7.89
CA VAL A 114 26.35 13.19 8.98
C VAL A 114 26.42 14.62 8.49
N SER A 115 25.80 15.54 9.23
CA SER A 115 25.83 16.96 8.87
C SER A 115 27.27 17.50 8.90
N PRO A 116 27.73 18.24 7.86
CA PRO A 116 29.03 18.89 7.88
C PRO A 116 29.19 19.88 9.03
N ASP A 117 28.09 20.50 9.45
CA ASP A 117 28.05 21.55 10.48
C ASP A 117 28.03 20.98 11.91
N ASP A 118 27.63 19.72 12.08
CA ASP A 118 27.49 19.09 13.40
C ASP A 118 27.67 17.55 13.29
N PRO A 119 28.84 17.02 13.72
CA PRO A 119 29.15 15.59 13.68
C PRO A 119 28.23 14.71 14.55
N GLU A 120 27.56 15.29 15.55
CA GLU A 120 26.60 14.57 16.39
C GLU A 120 25.23 14.45 15.72
N ARG A 121 24.93 15.33 14.74
CA ARG A 121 23.68 15.33 13.99
C ARG A 121 23.71 14.33 12.84
N LYS A 122 23.38 13.09 13.18
CA LYS A 122 23.19 11.97 12.25
C LYS A 122 21.73 11.87 11.82
N SER A 123 21.48 11.56 10.55
CA SER A 123 20.12 11.31 10.03
C SER A 123 20.08 10.06 9.17
N CYS A 124 18.99 9.31 9.23
CA CYS A 124 18.79 8.16 8.37
C CYS A 124 18.18 8.60 7.03
N VAL A 125 18.92 8.47 5.92
CA VAL A 125 18.50 8.98 4.61
C VAL A 125 18.91 8.04 3.46
N LEU A 126 18.43 8.34 2.26
CA LEU A 126 18.95 7.73 1.03
C LEU A 126 20.21 8.48 0.60
N SER A 127 21.36 7.82 0.70
CA SER A 127 22.66 8.31 0.27
C SER A 127 22.94 7.87 -1.17
N PHE A 128 22.61 8.74 -2.12
CA PHE A 128 22.83 8.48 -3.55
C PHE A 128 24.25 8.88 -4.01
N PRO A 129 24.77 8.31 -5.10
CA PRO A 129 26.05 8.72 -5.67
C PRO A 129 25.98 10.11 -6.31
N SER A 130 27.13 10.76 -6.49
CA SER A 130 27.21 12.04 -7.20
C SER A 130 26.87 11.87 -8.70
N PRO A 131 26.06 12.75 -9.31
CA PRO A 131 25.37 13.91 -8.74
C PRO A 131 24.08 13.52 -7.99
N GLU A 132 24.03 13.81 -6.69
CA GLU A 132 22.93 13.38 -5.81
C GLU A 132 21.55 13.87 -6.26
N SER A 133 21.48 15.13 -6.73
CA SER A 133 20.23 15.75 -7.15
C SER A 133 19.55 15.00 -8.29
N PHE A 134 20.32 14.42 -9.22
CA PHE A 134 19.79 13.59 -10.29
C PHE A 134 19.15 12.32 -9.75
N TRP A 135 19.83 11.61 -8.85
CA TRP A 135 19.36 10.35 -8.29
C TRP A 135 18.17 10.53 -7.33
N PHE A 136 18.13 11.63 -6.58
CA PHE A 136 16.94 12.00 -5.80
C PHE A 136 15.74 12.28 -6.72
N LYS A 137 15.93 12.98 -7.84
CA LYS A 137 14.87 13.19 -8.83
C LYS A 137 14.42 11.87 -9.45
N ALA A 138 15.36 11.02 -9.84
CA ALA A 138 15.10 9.72 -10.44
C ALA A 138 14.33 8.79 -9.49
N SER A 139 14.74 8.71 -8.21
CA SER A 139 14.07 7.87 -7.21
C SER A 139 12.64 8.36 -6.91
N ARG A 140 12.43 9.67 -6.86
CA ARG A 140 11.10 10.28 -6.73
C ARG A 140 10.18 9.94 -7.90
N ILE A 141 10.68 10.08 -9.14
CA ILE A 141 9.93 9.71 -10.35
C ILE A 141 9.66 8.20 -10.38
N TYR A 142 10.65 7.39 -10.04
CA TYR A 142 10.54 5.94 -9.95
C TYR A 142 9.41 5.53 -8.99
N THR A 143 9.42 6.06 -7.77
CA THR A 143 8.39 5.78 -6.76
C THR A 143 7.01 6.32 -7.17
N LEU A 144 6.94 7.49 -7.81
CA LEU A 144 5.70 8.02 -8.36
C LEU A 144 5.10 7.10 -9.43
N LEU A 145 5.91 6.60 -10.36
CA LEU A 145 5.43 5.77 -11.46
C LEU A 145 5.03 4.38 -10.98
N LEU A 146 5.92 3.70 -10.26
CA LEU A 146 5.71 2.30 -9.86
C LEU A 146 4.88 2.15 -8.60
N GLY A 147 4.99 3.08 -7.66
CA GLY A 147 4.27 3.06 -6.38
C GLY A 147 2.87 3.66 -6.46
N PHE A 148 2.57 4.46 -7.50
CA PHE A 148 1.30 5.17 -7.60
C PHE A 148 0.69 5.14 -9.00
N ALA A 149 1.30 5.79 -9.99
CA ALA A 149 0.66 6.04 -11.27
C ALA A 149 0.26 4.73 -11.99
N PHE A 150 1.18 3.77 -12.12
CA PHE A 150 0.91 2.51 -12.81
C PHE A 150 -0.12 1.63 -12.08
N PRO A 151 0.02 1.34 -10.76
CA PRO A 151 -0.96 0.54 -10.04
C PRO A 151 -2.34 1.21 -9.96
N VAL A 152 -2.40 2.50 -9.61
CA VAL A 152 -3.66 3.25 -9.51
C VAL A 152 -4.38 3.29 -10.85
N SER A 153 -3.68 3.59 -11.95
CA SER A 153 -4.28 3.59 -13.29
C SER A 153 -4.85 2.21 -13.64
N THR A 154 -4.10 1.15 -13.37
CA THR A 154 -4.54 -0.23 -13.60
C THR A 154 -5.81 -0.52 -12.81
N ILE A 155 -5.84 -0.18 -11.52
CA ILE A 155 -7.01 -0.39 -10.68
C ILE A 155 -8.21 0.41 -11.22
N CYS A 156 -8.04 1.71 -11.51
CA CYS A 156 -9.09 2.58 -12.05
C CYS A 156 -9.70 2.04 -13.36
N ILE A 157 -8.86 1.56 -14.28
CA ILE A 157 -9.31 0.95 -15.54
C ILE A 157 -10.11 -0.32 -15.27
N LEU A 158 -9.58 -1.24 -14.44
CA LEU A 158 -10.25 -2.49 -14.11
C LEU A 158 -11.62 -2.26 -13.47
N TYR A 159 -11.72 -1.29 -12.57
CA TYR A 159 -13.00 -0.93 -11.93
C TYR A 159 -13.98 -0.29 -12.90
N THR A 160 -13.52 0.64 -13.73
CA THR A 160 -14.37 1.27 -14.75
C THR A 160 -14.95 0.23 -15.70
N VAL A 161 -14.13 -0.70 -16.20
CA VAL A 161 -14.57 -1.79 -17.07
C VAL A 161 -15.52 -2.73 -16.33
N MET A 162 -15.24 -3.06 -15.07
CA MET A 162 -16.12 -3.89 -14.24
C MET A 162 -17.50 -3.25 -14.09
N LEU A 163 -17.55 -1.97 -13.72
CA LEU A 163 -18.77 -1.20 -13.54
C LEU A 163 -19.60 -1.09 -14.82
N TYR A 164 -18.94 -0.76 -15.94
CA TYR A 164 -19.58 -0.68 -17.25
C TYR A 164 -20.23 -2.01 -17.64
N LYS A 165 -19.50 -3.11 -17.45
CA LYS A 165 -19.99 -4.46 -17.77
C LYS A 165 -21.14 -4.90 -16.86
N LEU A 166 -21.11 -4.51 -15.59
CA LEU A 166 -22.21 -4.75 -14.66
C LEU A 166 -23.47 -3.97 -15.02
N ARG A 167 -23.33 -2.71 -15.46
CA ARG A 167 -24.44 -1.84 -15.86
C ARG A 167 -25.12 -2.29 -17.16
N ASN A 168 -24.35 -2.79 -18.13
CA ASN A 168 -24.88 -3.18 -19.44
C ASN A 168 -25.54 -4.56 -19.47
N MET A 169 -25.48 -5.33 -18.39
CA MET A 169 -26.27 -6.56 -18.28
C MET A 169 -27.71 -6.22 -17.90
N ARG A 170 -28.66 -6.34 -18.83
CA ARG A 170 -30.11 -6.34 -18.54
C ARG A 170 -30.42 -7.45 -17.53
N LEU A 171 -30.77 -7.06 -16.31
CA LEU A 171 -31.01 -7.95 -15.17
C LEU A 171 -32.43 -8.57 -15.25
N ASN A 172 -32.53 -9.85 -15.61
CA ASN A 172 -33.75 -10.64 -15.42
C ASN A 172 -34.02 -10.91 -13.92
N SER A 173 -35.30 -11.03 -13.55
CA SER A 173 -35.93 -10.93 -12.22
C SER A 173 -35.26 -11.61 -11.00
N ASN A 174 -34.38 -12.60 -11.18
CA ASN A 174 -33.56 -13.19 -10.09
C ASN A 174 -32.42 -12.27 -9.57
N ALA A 175 -32.39 -11.03 -10.06
CA ALA A 175 -31.32 -10.05 -9.95
C ALA A 175 -31.13 -9.38 -8.57
N LYS A 176 -32.14 -9.32 -7.69
CA LYS A 176 -32.06 -8.47 -6.48
C LYS A 176 -30.99 -8.90 -5.46
N ALA A 177 -30.74 -10.20 -5.29
CA ALA A 177 -29.71 -10.70 -4.38
C ALA A 177 -28.29 -10.57 -4.97
N LEU A 178 -28.16 -10.79 -6.28
CA LEU A 178 -26.91 -10.61 -7.01
C LEU A 178 -26.53 -9.12 -7.12
N ASP A 179 -27.51 -8.23 -7.27
CA ASP A 179 -27.34 -6.78 -7.29
C ASP A 179 -26.89 -6.23 -5.93
N LYS A 180 -27.45 -6.74 -4.82
CA LYS A 180 -27.05 -6.38 -3.46
C LYS A 180 -25.61 -6.85 -3.12
N ALA A 181 -25.23 -8.05 -3.56
CA ALA A 181 -23.86 -8.56 -3.42
C ALA A 181 -22.86 -7.82 -4.32
N LYS A 182 -23.25 -7.48 -5.57
CA LYS A 182 -22.45 -6.67 -6.51
C LYS A 182 -22.21 -5.25 -6.01
N LYS A 183 -23.23 -4.61 -5.42
CA LYS A 183 -23.14 -3.26 -4.85
C LYS A 183 -22.22 -3.23 -3.61
N LYS A 184 -22.33 -4.21 -2.69
CA LYS A 184 -21.45 -4.29 -1.51
C LYS A 184 -19.97 -4.39 -1.87
N VAL A 185 -19.62 -5.25 -2.83
CA VAL A 185 -18.22 -5.45 -3.26
C VAL A 185 -17.67 -4.25 -4.04
N THR A 186 -18.50 -3.63 -4.88
CA THR A 186 -18.14 -2.42 -5.63
C THR A 186 -17.90 -1.24 -4.70
N VAL A 187 -18.80 -1.04 -3.72
CA VAL A 187 -18.68 0.01 -2.70
C VAL A 187 -17.47 -0.25 -1.81
N MET A 188 -17.23 -1.50 -1.40
CA MET A 188 -16.06 -1.86 -0.61
C MET A 188 -14.77 -1.45 -1.30
N VAL A 189 -14.59 -1.76 -2.59
CA VAL A 189 -13.33 -1.43 -3.24
C VAL A 189 -13.26 0.03 -3.68
N PHE A 190 -14.37 0.68 -4.00
CA PHE A 190 -14.39 2.13 -4.17
C PHE A 190 -13.95 2.83 -2.88
N ILE A 191 -14.38 2.37 -1.71
CA ILE A 191 -13.93 2.89 -0.41
C ILE A 191 -12.43 2.65 -0.22
N VAL A 192 -11.94 1.43 -0.46
CA VAL A 192 -10.51 1.10 -0.33
C VAL A 192 -9.66 1.96 -1.28
N LEU A 193 -10.13 2.18 -2.51
CA LEU A 193 -9.49 3.07 -3.48
C LEU A 193 -9.53 4.53 -3.05
N ALA A 194 -10.66 5.02 -2.57
CA ALA A 194 -10.80 6.39 -2.10
C ALA A 194 -9.88 6.66 -0.90
N VAL A 195 -9.77 5.72 0.04
CA VAL A 195 -8.85 5.82 1.18
C VAL A 195 -7.40 5.79 0.71
N CYS A 196 -7.05 4.85 -0.17
CA CYS A 196 -5.69 4.77 -0.73
C CYS A 196 -5.31 6.06 -1.47
N LEU A 197 -6.19 6.58 -2.33
CA LEU A 197 -5.95 7.83 -3.04
C LEU A 197 -5.86 9.01 -2.07
N PHE A 198 -6.75 9.09 -1.09
CA PHE A 198 -6.72 10.17 -0.10
C PHE A 198 -5.42 10.17 0.71
N CYS A 199 -4.93 8.99 1.12
CA CYS A 199 -3.71 8.87 1.90
C CYS A 199 -2.44 9.09 1.08
N TRP A 200 -2.37 8.56 -0.14
CA TRP A 200 -1.14 8.57 -0.95
C TRP A 200 -1.01 9.76 -1.89
N THR A 201 -2.13 10.33 -2.39
CA THR A 201 -2.07 11.44 -3.36
C THR A 201 -1.31 12.66 -2.81
N PRO A 202 -1.52 13.12 -1.56
CA PRO A 202 -0.79 14.27 -1.03
C PRO A 202 0.73 14.06 -1.01
N PHE A 203 1.19 12.83 -0.73
CA PHE A 203 2.60 12.46 -0.73
C PHE A 203 3.22 12.47 -2.13
N HIS A 204 2.51 11.92 -3.11
CA HIS A 204 2.97 11.96 -4.50
C HIS A 204 2.88 13.36 -5.11
N LEU A 205 1.90 14.16 -4.71
CA LEU A 205 1.78 15.56 -5.15
C LEU A 205 2.90 16.41 -4.55
N SER A 206 3.23 16.26 -3.26
CA SER A 206 4.37 16.98 -2.66
C SER A 206 5.69 16.59 -3.32
N THR A 207 5.82 15.33 -3.75
CA THR A 207 6.96 14.87 -4.54
C THR A 207 7.04 15.61 -5.88
N ILE A 208 5.93 15.77 -6.61
CA ILE A 208 5.89 16.51 -7.88
C ILE A 208 6.27 17.98 -7.65
N VAL A 209 5.66 18.62 -6.64
CA VAL A 209 5.96 20.02 -6.29
C VAL A 209 7.46 20.18 -6.00
N ALA A 210 8.04 19.30 -5.19
CA ALA A 210 9.46 19.32 -4.88
C ALA A 210 10.39 18.95 -6.06
N LEU A 211 9.85 18.49 -7.20
CA LEU A 211 10.59 18.31 -8.46
C LEU A 211 10.50 19.53 -9.37
N THR A 212 9.41 20.30 -9.28
CA THR A 212 9.09 21.39 -10.22
C THR A 212 9.31 22.79 -9.65
N THR A 213 9.39 22.93 -8.34
CA THR A 213 9.48 24.24 -7.66
C THR A 213 10.54 24.24 -6.58
N ASP A 214 11.30 25.34 -6.50
CA ASP A 214 12.18 25.63 -5.39
C ASP A 214 11.36 26.29 -4.27
N LEU A 215 10.89 25.46 -3.34
CA LEU A 215 10.19 25.94 -2.14
C LEU A 215 11.20 26.34 -1.07
N THR A 216 11.01 27.53 -0.48
CA THR A 216 11.77 27.92 0.71
C THR A 216 11.39 27.04 1.90
N THR A 217 12.41 26.54 2.60
CA THR A 217 12.23 25.68 3.77
C THR A 217 11.76 26.52 4.96
N THR A 218 10.45 26.69 5.07
CA THR A 218 9.81 27.36 6.22
C THR A 218 9.26 26.34 7.23
N PRO A 219 9.09 26.71 8.50
CA PRO A 219 8.46 25.83 9.49
C PRO A 219 7.08 25.33 9.07
N LEU A 220 6.33 26.14 8.33
CA LEU A 220 5.04 25.76 7.76
C LEU A 220 5.17 24.66 6.71
N VAL A 221 6.12 24.77 5.77
CA VAL A 221 6.38 23.77 4.73
C VAL A 221 6.85 22.45 5.35
N ILE A 222 7.69 22.52 6.38
CA ILE A 222 8.13 21.35 7.16
C ILE A 222 6.91 20.68 7.84
N GLY A 223 6.07 21.45 8.53
CA GLY A 223 4.86 20.94 9.18
C GLY A 223 3.88 20.28 8.22
N ILE A 224 3.67 20.88 7.03
CA ILE A 224 2.85 20.29 5.96
C ILE A 224 3.46 18.97 5.46
N SER A 225 4.78 18.91 5.29
CA SER A 225 5.47 17.69 4.84
C SER A 225 5.32 16.54 5.84
N TYR A 226 5.39 16.84 7.15
CA TYR A 226 5.14 15.85 8.19
C TYR A 226 3.68 15.39 8.24
N PHE A 227 2.73 16.29 8.08
CA PHE A 227 1.31 15.93 7.99
C PHE A 227 1.04 15.01 6.79
N ILE A 228 1.59 15.34 5.62
CA ILE A 228 1.47 14.54 4.41
C ILE A 228 2.07 13.13 4.61
N THR A 229 3.25 13.05 5.22
CA THR A 229 3.91 11.77 5.52
C THR A 229 3.08 10.94 6.50
N SER A 230 2.58 11.57 7.57
CA SER A 230 1.73 10.92 8.56
C SER A 230 0.42 10.39 7.95
N LEU A 231 -0.16 11.14 7.02
CA LEU A 231 -1.35 10.74 6.30
C LEU A 231 -1.10 9.51 5.40
N SER A 232 0.09 9.40 4.80
CA SER A 232 0.47 8.21 4.04
C SER A 232 0.57 6.97 4.95
N TYR A 233 1.10 7.13 6.16
CA TYR A 233 1.21 6.05 7.16
C TYR A 233 -0.15 5.61 7.71
N ALA A 234 -1.11 6.53 7.77
CA ALA A 234 -2.48 6.21 8.16
C ALA A 234 -3.13 5.16 7.24
N ASN A 235 -2.71 5.05 5.98
CA ASN A 235 -3.20 4.02 5.05
C ASN A 235 -3.04 2.61 5.64
N SER A 236 -1.85 2.31 6.17
CA SER A 236 -1.50 1.01 6.73
C SER A 236 -2.24 0.77 8.06
N CYS A 237 -2.39 1.82 8.88
CA CYS A 237 -3.17 1.77 10.13
C CYS A 237 -4.67 1.57 9.91
N LEU A 238 -5.22 2.04 8.79
CA LEU A 238 -6.66 1.97 8.49
C LEU A 238 -7.08 0.61 7.91
N ASN A 239 -6.16 -0.16 7.32
CA ASN A 239 -6.45 -1.44 6.67
C ASN A 239 -7.14 -2.47 7.61
N PRO A 240 -6.70 -2.70 8.87
CA PRO A 240 -7.40 -3.58 9.81
C PRO A 240 -8.85 -3.16 10.06
N PHE A 241 -9.12 -1.86 10.17
CA PHE A 241 -10.49 -1.33 10.35
C PHE A 241 -11.31 -1.56 9.09
N LEU A 242 -10.77 -1.25 7.91
CA LEU A 242 -11.44 -1.49 6.64
C LEU A 242 -11.84 -2.97 6.49
N TYR A 243 -10.96 -3.91 6.85
CA TYR A 243 -11.28 -5.34 6.82
C TYR A 243 -12.29 -5.76 7.87
N ALA A 244 -12.15 -5.26 9.10
CA ALA A 244 -13.13 -5.50 10.15
C ALA A 244 -14.52 -4.98 9.76
N PHE A 245 -14.62 -3.86 9.05
CA PHE A 245 -15.91 -3.31 8.66
C PHE A 245 -16.50 -3.95 7.39
N LEU A 246 -15.66 -4.32 6.42
CA LEU A 246 -16.09 -4.67 5.07
C LEU A 246 -16.11 -6.18 4.77
N ASP A 247 -15.35 -7.02 5.50
CA ASP A 247 -15.33 -8.47 5.31
C ASP A 247 -16.04 -9.25 6.43
N ASP A 248 -17.20 -9.84 6.10
CA ASP A 248 -17.97 -10.66 7.04
C ASP A 248 -17.22 -11.94 7.46
N SER A 249 -16.29 -12.43 6.62
CA SER A 249 -15.47 -13.61 6.92
C SER A 249 -14.41 -13.31 7.98
N PHE A 250 -13.75 -12.14 7.86
CA PHE A 250 -12.83 -11.60 8.84
C PHE A 250 -13.52 -11.33 10.18
N ARG A 251 -14.70 -10.68 10.17
CA ARG A 251 -15.49 -10.47 11.40
C ARG A 251 -15.79 -11.76 12.14
N LYS A 252 -16.24 -12.80 11.44
CA LYS A 252 -16.56 -14.11 12.05
C LYS A 252 -15.32 -14.78 12.64
N ALA A 253 -14.18 -14.69 11.96
CA ALA A 253 -12.94 -15.26 12.45
C ALA A 253 -12.35 -14.49 13.64
N PHE A 254 -12.40 -13.16 13.60
CA PHE A 254 -11.97 -12.30 14.70
C PHE A 254 -12.80 -12.53 15.96
N LYS A 255 -14.13 -12.61 15.83
CA LYS A 255 -15.02 -13.01 16.93
C LYS A 255 -14.66 -14.38 17.49
N LYS A 256 -14.42 -15.37 16.62
CA LYS A 256 -14.01 -16.71 17.06
C LYS A 256 -12.67 -16.71 17.81
N MET A 257 -11.70 -15.89 17.42
CA MET A 257 -10.44 -15.75 18.17
C MET A 257 -10.65 -15.11 19.55
N LEU A 258 -11.53 -14.12 19.66
CA LEU A 258 -11.88 -13.48 20.93
C LEU A 258 -12.64 -14.43 21.86
N GLU A 259 -13.56 -15.22 21.30
CA GLU A 259 -14.32 -16.24 22.04
C GLU A 259 -13.42 -17.40 22.51
N CYS A 260 -12.44 -17.83 21.69
CA CYS A 260 -11.45 -18.84 22.10
C CYS A 260 -10.44 -18.32 23.14
N ARG A 261 -10.41 -17.02 23.45
CA ARG A 261 -9.60 -16.47 24.55
C ARG A 261 -10.36 -16.43 25.89
N GLN A 262 -11.64 -16.82 25.89
CA GLN A 262 -12.50 -16.89 27.07
C GLN A 262 -12.76 -18.32 27.58
N SER A 263 -12.04 -19.35 27.10
CA SER A 263 -12.08 -20.71 27.67
C SER A 263 -10.75 -21.11 28.27
#